data_AF-A0A9P3B8T9-F1
#
_entry.id   AF-A0A9P3B8T9-F1
#
_cell.length_a   1.000
_cell.length_b   1.000
_cell.length_c   1.000
_cell.angle_alpha   90.00
_cell.angle_beta   90.00
_cell.angle_gamma   90.00
#
_symmetry.space_group_name_H-M   'P 1'
#
loop_
_entity.id
_entity.type
_entity.pdbx_description
1 polymer ?
#
loop_
_entity_poly.entity_id
_entity_poly.type
_entity_poly.pdbx_seq_one_letter_code
_entity_poly.pdbx_strand_id
1 'polypeptide(L)'
;MDRRVAIASQVVIAALVGYFIYRTFNARKQQPSLKEAAPSSAAPLTPKQIELIKATVPVLQEHGTAITTTFYRNMLTEHPELNNVFNTANQVNGHQARALAGALFAYASNINDLGALSPAVELICNKHASLYIQPDDYKIVGKYLLEAMKEVLGDACTDDILDAWAAAYWALADIMIAREGTLYKESQGWTTWRQFRVARKVRESDEITSLILRPVEGKALPSYKPGQYISVRVDVPRLKYPQARQYSLSDAPRSDYYRISVKKESGLDPWGPGAKRHPGYVSNVLHDITKEGDLVEVSHPCGDFFLSSTEASHPIVLLSAGVGVTPLMSILNTITDSPSNQRKIHFIHGSRSSQARAFKDHVQALEKKFHNMQVTFFISTPSDHDQPGVDYHRRGRIDLQKLDHSADLHLDDPRTEFYICGPESFMTQMEGSLKARGVGGDRIKMELFGTGGVPHN
;
A
#
# COMPACT_ATOMS: atom_id res chain seq x y z
N MET A 1 -0.74 -25.57 -26.66
CA MET A 1 0.06 -24.40 -27.03
C MET A 1 -0.55 -23.14 -26.43
N ASP A 2 -0.16 -22.62 -25.29
CA ASP A 2 0.43 -23.14 -24.04
C ASP A 2 0.50 -21.88 -23.17
N ARG A 3 -0.46 -21.67 -22.28
CA ARG A 3 -0.34 -21.92 -20.82
C ARG A 3 1.03 -21.53 -20.24
N ARG A 4 1.02 -20.38 -19.54
CA ARG A 4 1.59 -20.10 -18.19
C ARG A 4 2.43 -18.81 -18.19
N VAL A 5 1.79 -17.73 -17.73
CA VAL A 5 2.35 -16.42 -17.39
C VAL A 5 1.92 -16.17 -15.96
N ALA A 6 2.85 -16.17 -15.02
CA ALA A 6 2.66 -15.76 -13.63
C ALA A 6 4.04 -15.64 -12.94
N ILE A 7 4.13 -15.24 -11.66
CA ILE A 7 5.28 -15.30 -10.74
C ILE A 7 6.20 -14.11 -10.49
N ALA A 8 5.75 -12.92 -10.08
CA ALA A 8 6.71 -12.01 -9.41
C ALA A 8 6.19 -10.97 -8.42
N SER A 9 5.36 -11.36 -7.45
CA SER A 9 5.32 -10.65 -6.17
C SER A 9 6.17 -11.40 -5.18
N GLN A 10 7.30 -10.83 -4.81
CA GLN A 10 7.99 -11.21 -3.59
C GLN A 10 8.53 -9.95 -2.92
N VAL A 11 8.45 -9.96 -1.58
CA VAL A 11 8.74 -8.92 -0.56
C VAL A 11 7.56 -8.38 0.20
N VAL A 12 6.34 -8.79 -0.14
CA VAL A 12 5.22 -8.30 0.63
C VAL A 12 5.10 -8.99 2.01
N ILE A 13 5.67 -10.20 2.21
CA ILE A 13 5.80 -10.83 3.55
C ILE A 13 6.59 -9.91 4.52
N ALA A 14 7.32 -8.92 4.02
CA ALA A 14 8.58 -8.53 4.62
C ALA A 14 8.71 -7.06 4.99
N ALA A 15 8.05 -6.30 4.14
CA ALA A 15 7.87 -4.88 4.24
C ALA A 15 6.78 -4.48 5.25
N LEU A 16 5.96 -5.43 5.72
CA LEU A 16 4.80 -5.14 6.59
C LEU A 16 4.85 -5.82 7.95
N VAL A 17 5.58 -6.93 8.07
CA VAL A 17 5.53 -7.78 9.27
C VAL A 17 6.48 -7.25 10.37
N GLY A 18 7.62 -6.64 10.03
CA GLY A 18 8.60 -6.18 11.03
C GLY A 18 8.20 -4.91 11.81
N TYR A 19 7.52 -3.95 11.17
CA TYR A 19 7.21 -2.66 11.82
C TYR A 19 5.85 -2.65 12.53
N PHE A 20 4.83 -3.27 11.93
CA PHE A 20 3.48 -3.24 12.49
C PHE A 20 3.36 -4.15 13.71
N ILE A 21 3.91 -5.37 13.69
CA ILE A 21 3.78 -6.31 14.84
C ILE A 21 4.40 -5.75 16.13
N TYR A 22 5.49 -4.97 16.03
CA TYR A 22 6.10 -4.33 17.20
C TYR A 22 5.25 -3.19 17.80
N ARG A 23 4.39 -2.51 17.02
CA ARG A 23 3.58 -1.36 17.50
C ARG A 23 2.08 -1.62 17.64
N THR A 24 1.50 -2.58 16.90
CA THR A 24 0.05 -2.84 16.91
C THR A 24 -0.40 -3.80 18.02
N PHE A 25 0.53 -4.44 18.74
CA PHE A 25 0.21 -5.38 19.83
C PHE A 25 -0.60 -4.74 20.98
N ASN A 26 -0.69 -3.40 21.05
CA ASN A 26 -1.52 -2.71 22.06
C ASN A 26 -2.84 -2.10 21.55
N ALA A 27 -3.24 -2.28 20.29
CA ALA A 27 -4.55 -1.80 19.86
C ALA A 27 -5.03 -2.47 18.57
N ARG A 28 -5.82 -3.55 18.70
CA ARG A 28 -6.91 -3.96 17.79
C ARG A 28 -7.42 -5.35 18.19
N LYS A 29 -8.56 -5.39 18.90
CA LYS A 29 -9.45 -6.55 18.91
C LYS A 29 -10.70 -6.12 18.14
N GLN A 30 -10.77 -6.46 16.86
CA GLN A 30 -11.97 -6.61 16.01
C GLN A 30 -11.57 -6.46 14.54
N GLN A 31 -10.86 -7.47 14.04
CA GLN A 31 -11.01 -7.93 12.65
C GLN A 31 -11.60 -9.33 12.74
N PRO A 32 -12.40 -9.79 11.75
CA PRO A 32 -12.88 -11.17 11.74
C PRO A 32 -11.66 -12.10 11.84
N SER A 33 -11.72 -13.05 12.78
CA SER A 33 -10.61 -13.96 13.00
C SER A 33 -10.43 -14.83 11.76
N LEU A 34 -9.18 -15.11 11.37
CA LEU A 34 -8.84 -16.09 10.34
C LEU A 34 -9.38 -17.52 10.62
N LYS A 35 -10.10 -17.76 11.73
CA LYS A 35 -10.76 -19.04 12.01
C LYS A 35 -11.86 -19.41 10.99
N GLU A 36 -12.33 -18.48 10.17
CA GLU A 36 -13.36 -18.75 9.13
C GLU A 36 -12.78 -18.89 7.72
N ALA A 37 -11.45 -18.82 7.54
CA ALA A 37 -10.84 -19.22 6.26
C ALA A 37 -11.01 -20.74 6.07
N ALA A 38 -11.40 -21.15 4.86
CA ALA A 38 -11.60 -22.56 4.49
C ALA A 38 -10.41 -23.45 4.94
N PRO A 39 -10.64 -24.71 5.34
CA PRO A 39 -9.60 -25.56 5.91
C PRO A 39 -8.40 -25.64 4.98
N SER A 40 -7.24 -25.20 5.50
CA SER A 40 -5.92 -25.39 4.91
C SER A 40 -5.75 -26.86 4.52
N SER A 41 -5.38 -27.12 3.26
CA SER A 41 -4.98 -28.46 2.80
C SER A 41 -3.59 -28.86 3.30
N ALA A 42 -2.80 -27.93 3.83
CA ALA A 42 -1.53 -28.25 4.48
C ALA A 42 -1.77 -28.80 5.88
N ALA A 43 -1.15 -29.95 6.17
CA ALA A 43 -1.06 -30.47 7.52
C ALA A 43 -0.43 -29.41 8.44
N PRO A 44 -0.93 -29.25 9.68
CA PRO A 44 -0.33 -28.33 10.65
C PRO A 44 1.13 -28.69 10.88
N LEU A 45 1.98 -27.68 11.09
CA LEU A 45 3.39 -27.87 11.42
C LEU A 45 3.53 -28.78 12.64
N THR A 46 4.42 -29.76 12.55
CA THR A 46 4.67 -30.66 13.68
C THR A 46 5.43 -29.93 14.80
N PRO A 47 5.32 -30.37 16.07
CA PRO A 47 6.08 -29.78 17.17
C PRO A 47 7.60 -29.75 16.91
N LYS A 48 8.15 -30.82 16.30
CA LYS A 48 9.57 -30.91 15.91
C LYS A 48 9.94 -29.83 14.89
N GLN A 49 9.11 -29.61 13.86
CA GLN A 49 9.36 -28.57 12.86
C GLN A 49 9.32 -27.17 13.48
N ILE A 50 8.35 -26.89 14.36
CA ILE A 50 8.26 -25.62 15.08
C ILE A 50 9.52 -25.37 15.92
N GLU A 51 10.02 -26.39 16.62
CA GLU A 51 11.25 -26.30 17.41
C GLU A 51 12.47 -25.98 16.52
N LEU A 52 12.62 -26.69 15.39
CA LEU A 52 13.70 -26.45 14.42
C LEU A 52 13.66 -25.05 13.81
N ILE A 53 12.47 -24.57 13.43
CA ILE A 53 12.28 -23.22 12.90
C ILE A 53 12.73 -22.20 13.96
N LYS A 54 12.26 -22.32 15.20
CA LYS A 54 12.62 -21.42 16.30
C LYS A 54 14.11 -21.42 16.60
N ALA A 55 14.73 -22.60 16.62
CA ALA A 55 16.16 -22.75 16.87
C ALA A 55 17.02 -22.09 15.77
N THR A 56 16.48 -21.96 14.54
CA THR A 56 17.18 -21.39 13.38
C THR A 56 16.84 -19.92 13.11
N VAL A 57 15.92 -19.31 13.88
CA VAL A 57 15.60 -17.87 13.77
C VAL A 57 16.82 -16.96 13.96
N PRO A 58 17.71 -17.15 14.96
CA PRO A 58 18.88 -16.29 15.13
C PRO A 58 19.83 -16.34 13.92
N VAL A 59 19.98 -17.52 13.32
CA VAL A 59 20.81 -17.72 12.13
C VAL A 59 20.23 -16.94 10.93
N LEU A 60 18.91 -16.91 10.78
CA LEU A 60 18.26 -16.07 9.75
C LEU A 60 18.37 -14.58 10.05
N GLN A 61 18.43 -14.17 11.30
CA GLN A 61 18.64 -12.76 11.65
C GLN A 61 20.05 -12.29 11.23
N GLU A 62 21.05 -13.16 11.37
CA GLU A 62 22.44 -12.89 10.97
C GLU A 62 22.63 -12.97 9.46
N HIS A 63 22.15 -14.04 8.81
CA HIS A 63 22.39 -14.33 7.39
C HIS A 63 21.26 -13.90 6.45
N GLY A 64 20.16 -13.36 6.96
CA GLY A 64 18.95 -13.10 6.19
C GLY A 64 19.19 -12.24 4.95
N THR A 65 20.01 -11.18 5.06
CA THR A 65 20.33 -10.33 3.90
C THR A 65 21.13 -11.08 2.82
N ALA A 66 22.05 -11.97 3.22
CA ALA A 66 22.81 -12.78 2.28
C ALA A 66 21.90 -13.78 1.56
N ILE A 67 21.04 -14.48 2.32
CA ILE A 67 20.03 -15.41 1.77
C ILE A 67 19.15 -14.71 0.75
N THR A 68 18.57 -13.56 1.10
CA THR A 68 17.64 -12.87 0.20
C THR A 68 18.34 -12.23 -0.99
N THR A 69 19.62 -11.88 -0.89
CA THR A 69 20.43 -11.43 -2.03
C THR A 69 20.71 -12.58 -3.00
N THR A 70 21.17 -13.73 -2.49
CA THR A 70 21.38 -14.96 -3.27
C THR A 70 20.10 -15.40 -3.97
N PHE A 71 18.99 -15.39 -3.23
CA PHE A 71 17.64 -15.68 -3.74
C PHE A 71 17.27 -14.84 -4.96
N TYR A 72 17.36 -13.51 -4.86
CA TYR A 72 17.01 -12.63 -5.99
C TYR A 72 17.92 -12.84 -7.19
N ARG A 73 19.23 -12.97 -6.94
CA ARG A 73 20.21 -13.20 -8.00
C ARG A 73 19.87 -14.49 -8.77
N ASN A 74 19.70 -15.60 -8.07
CA ASN A 74 19.48 -16.91 -8.70
C ASN A 74 18.12 -16.92 -9.45
N MET A 75 17.05 -16.48 -8.78
CA MET A 75 15.71 -16.45 -9.36
C MET A 75 15.60 -15.54 -10.59
N LEU A 76 16.13 -14.31 -10.54
CA LEU A 76 16.03 -13.36 -11.66
C LEU A 76 16.95 -13.72 -12.82
N THR A 77 17.97 -14.54 -12.58
CA THR A 77 18.83 -15.09 -13.64
C THR A 77 18.10 -16.19 -14.41
N GLU A 78 17.44 -17.11 -13.71
CA GLU A 78 16.69 -18.21 -14.33
C GLU A 78 15.30 -17.78 -14.84
N HIS A 79 14.70 -16.75 -14.23
CA HIS A 79 13.39 -16.20 -14.57
C HIS A 79 13.48 -14.69 -14.83
N PRO A 80 14.13 -14.26 -15.94
CA PRO A 80 14.27 -12.84 -16.27
C PRO A 80 12.93 -12.16 -16.57
N GLU A 81 11.91 -12.91 -16.96
CA GLU A 81 10.55 -12.41 -17.18
C GLU A 81 9.96 -11.77 -15.93
N LEU A 82 10.43 -12.14 -14.74
CA LEU A 82 9.99 -11.60 -13.45
C LEU A 82 10.39 -10.15 -13.21
N ASN A 83 11.33 -9.61 -14.00
CA ASN A 83 11.70 -8.19 -13.94
C ASN A 83 10.54 -7.24 -14.28
N ASN A 84 9.45 -7.74 -14.88
CA ASN A 84 8.25 -6.95 -15.15
C ASN A 84 7.35 -6.72 -13.91
N VAL A 85 7.49 -7.53 -12.88
CA VAL A 85 6.76 -7.34 -11.61
C VAL A 85 7.71 -6.88 -10.51
N PHE A 86 8.98 -7.31 -10.51
CA PHE A 86 9.97 -6.84 -9.56
C PHE A 86 10.41 -5.41 -9.81
N ASN A 87 10.51 -4.63 -8.71
CA ASN A 87 10.95 -3.25 -8.77
C ASN A 87 12.48 -3.18 -8.81
N THR A 88 13.06 -2.96 -9.99
CA THR A 88 14.51 -2.83 -10.19
C THR A 88 15.15 -1.77 -9.28
N ALA A 89 14.44 -0.68 -8.94
CA ALA A 89 14.99 0.35 -8.04
C ALA A 89 15.22 -0.17 -6.61
N ASN A 90 14.39 -1.11 -6.14
CA ASN A 90 14.53 -1.71 -4.81
C ASN A 90 15.56 -2.85 -4.75
N GLN A 91 15.90 -3.42 -5.91
CA GLN A 91 16.99 -4.38 -6.04
C GLN A 91 18.34 -3.68 -5.91
N VAL A 92 18.53 -2.55 -6.61
CA VAL A 92 19.78 -1.79 -6.62
C VAL A 92 20.17 -1.28 -5.23
N ASN A 93 19.21 -0.89 -4.38
CA ASN A 93 19.50 -0.34 -3.05
C ASN A 93 19.46 -1.39 -1.92
N GLY A 94 19.35 -2.68 -2.25
CA GLY A 94 19.27 -3.78 -1.28
C GLY A 94 18.08 -3.69 -0.32
N HIS A 95 17.10 -2.83 -0.61
CA HIS A 95 15.91 -2.63 0.22
C HIS A 95 15.04 -3.88 0.22
N GLN A 96 14.88 -4.46 -0.97
CA GLN A 96 14.05 -5.63 -1.20
C GLN A 96 14.57 -6.85 -0.42
N ALA A 97 15.88 -7.09 -0.46
CA ALA A 97 16.54 -8.16 0.29
C ALA A 97 16.33 -8.02 1.81
N ARG A 98 16.55 -6.82 2.36
CA ARG A 98 16.39 -6.57 3.81
C ARG A 98 14.96 -6.66 4.30
N ALA A 99 14.02 -6.14 3.51
CA ALA A 99 12.62 -6.33 3.80
C ALA A 99 12.35 -7.84 3.89
N LEU A 100 12.67 -8.63 2.85
CA LEU A 100 12.46 -10.10 2.79
C LEU A 100 13.08 -10.86 3.98
N ALA A 101 14.21 -10.42 4.51
CA ALA A 101 14.76 -11.01 5.73
C ALA A 101 13.86 -10.74 6.96
N GLY A 102 13.36 -9.51 7.11
CA GLY A 102 12.45 -9.11 8.19
C GLY A 102 11.11 -9.85 8.19
N ALA A 103 10.57 -10.20 7.01
CA ALA A 103 9.43 -11.12 6.85
C ALA A 103 9.63 -12.40 7.60
N LEU A 104 10.69 -13.10 7.20
CA LEU A 104 10.93 -14.49 7.55
C LEU A 104 11.18 -14.57 9.04
N PHE A 105 11.95 -13.60 9.56
CA PHE A 105 12.14 -13.43 11.00
C PHE A 105 10.81 -13.28 11.74
N ALA A 106 9.94 -12.38 11.30
CA ALA A 106 8.73 -12.07 12.06
C ALA A 106 7.64 -13.15 11.88
N TYR A 107 7.56 -13.82 10.74
CA TYR A 107 6.76 -15.04 10.56
C TYR A 107 7.21 -16.14 11.51
N ALA A 108 8.51 -16.46 11.52
CA ALA A 108 9.08 -17.49 12.38
C ALA A 108 8.93 -17.16 13.88
N SER A 109 9.07 -15.88 14.25
CA SER A 109 8.83 -15.41 15.63
C SER A 109 7.37 -15.59 16.07
N ASN A 110 6.42 -15.66 15.14
CA ASN A 110 4.99 -15.81 15.41
C ASN A 110 4.44 -17.17 14.97
N ILE A 111 5.29 -18.18 14.75
CA ILE A 111 4.88 -19.48 14.20
C ILE A 111 3.80 -20.22 15.03
N ASN A 112 3.68 -19.87 16.32
CA ASN A 112 2.67 -20.41 17.23
C ASN A 112 1.33 -19.63 17.23
N ASP A 113 1.30 -18.41 16.70
CA ASP A 113 0.12 -17.55 16.63
C ASP A 113 0.10 -16.78 15.30
N LEU A 114 -0.19 -17.52 14.22
CA LEU A 114 -0.32 -16.92 12.89
C LEU A 114 -1.49 -15.93 12.81
N GLY A 115 -2.42 -15.95 13.76
CA GLY A 115 -3.51 -14.97 13.87
C GLY A 115 -2.99 -13.55 14.05
N ALA A 116 -1.83 -13.37 14.70
CA ALA A 116 -1.16 -12.08 14.84
C ALA A 116 -0.73 -11.48 13.47
N LEU A 117 -0.57 -12.32 12.44
CA LEU A 117 -0.14 -11.91 11.10
C LEU A 117 -1.30 -11.52 10.18
N SER A 118 -2.55 -11.77 10.59
CA SER A 118 -3.74 -11.57 9.73
C SER A 118 -3.80 -10.20 9.03
N PRO A 119 -3.56 -9.06 9.72
CA PRO A 119 -3.61 -7.75 9.06
C PRO A 119 -2.52 -7.60 7.98
N ALA A 120 -1.33 -8.16 8.23
CA ALA A 120 -0.24 -8.12 7.26
C ALA A 120 -0.53 -9.03 6.06
N VAL A 121 -1.05 -10.24 6.31
CA VAL A 121 -1.45 -11.19 5.25
C VAL A 121 -2.53 -10.57 4.36
N GLU A 122 -3.53 -9.90 4.92
CA GLU A 122 -4.58 -9.26 4.14
C GLU A 122 -4.03 -8.17 3.21
N LEU A 123 -3.20 -7.28 3.75
CA LEU A 123 -2.56 -6.22 2.97
C LEU A 123 -1.67 -6.80 1.85
N ILE A 124 -0.98 -7.91 2.13
CA ILE A 124 -0.19 -8.64 1.13
C ILE A 124 -1.06 -9.20 0.02
N CYS A 125 -2.11 -9.94 0.38
CA CYS A 125 -2.95 -10.62 -0.60
C CYS A 125 -3.63 -9.62 -1.54
N ASN A 126 -4.05 -8.45 -1.03
CA ASN A 126 -4.56 -7.36 -1.86
C ASN A 126 -3.51 -6.85 -2.85
N LYS A 127 -2.25 -6.73 -2.42
CA LYS A 127 -1.14 -6.35 -3.30
C LYS A 127 -0.90 -7.37 -4.39
N HIS A 128 -0.84 -8.65 -4.01
CA HIS A 128 -0.65 -9.79 -4.92
C HIS A 128 -1.78 -9.87 -5.96
N ALA A 129 -3.03 -9.73 -5.52
CA ALA A 129 -4.19 -9.70 -6.41
C ALA A 129 -4.09 -8.56 -7.43
N SER A 130 -3.66 -7.37 -7.00
CA SER A 130 -3.44 -6.22 -7.91
C SER A 130 -2.32 -6.42 -8.94
N LEU A 131 -1.47 -7.43 -8.75
CA LEU A 131 -0.35 -7.79 -9.62
C LEU A 131 -0.57 -9.15 -10.33
N TYR A 132 -1.73 -9.77 -10.13
CA TYR A 132 -2.14 -11.04 -10.72
C TYR A 132 -1.23 -12.24 -10.40
N ILE A 133 -0.77 -12.33 -9.16
CA ILE A 133 0.02 -13.47 -8.67
C ILE A 133 -0.79 -14.76 -8.65
N GLN A 134 -0.22 -15.82 -9.20
CA GLN A 134 -0.87 -17.12 -9.32
C GLN A 134 -0.29 -18.15 -8.33
N PRO A 135 -0.99 -19.28 -8.09
CA PRO A 135 -0.48 -20.32 -7.22
C PRO A 135 0.84 -20.95 -7.68
N ASP A 136 1.08 -21.02 -8.99
CA ASP A 136 2.35 -21.51 -9.53
C ASP A 136 3.52 -20.61 -9.09
N ASP A 137 3.25 -19.33 -8.77
CA ASP A 137 4.18 -18.32 -8.26
C ASP A 137 4.96 -18.79 -7.05
N TYR A 138 4.23 -19.36 -6.11
CA TYR A 138 4.77 -19.85 -4.88
C TYR A 138 5.76 -21.00 -5.08
N LYS A 139 5.64 -21.78 -6.16
CA LYS A 139 6.58 -22.87 -6.44
C LYS A 139 7.97 -22.34 -6.80
N ILE A 140 8.03 -21.33 -7.65
CA ILE A 140 9.30 -20.70 -8.06
C ILE A 140 9.90 -19.93 -6.88
N VAL A 141 9.09 -19.16 -6.15
CA VAL A 141 9.53 -18.48 -4.91
C VAL A 141 10.14 -19.48 -3.92
N GLY A 142 9.41 -20.55 -3.60
CA GLY A 142 9.82 -21.55 -2.63
C GLY A 142 11.12 -22.24 -3.03
N LYS A 143 11.25 -22.65 -4.31
CA LYS A 143 12.46 -23.27 -4.86
C LYS A 143 13.69 -22.41 -4.58
N TYR A 144 13.73 -21.18 -5.11
CA TYR A 144 14.93 -20.36 -5.01
C TYR A 144 15.20 -19.87 -3.59
N LEU A 145 14.17 -19.69 -2.75
CA LEU A 145 14.37 -19.28 -1.36
C LEU A 145 15.05 -20.40 -0.57
N LEU A 146 14.57 -21.63 -0.69
CA LEU A 146 15.13 -22.79 0.00
C LEU A 146 16.52 -23.15 -0.53
N GLU A 147 16.74 -23.07 -1.85
CA GLU A 147 18.07 -23.23 -2.46
C GLU A 147 19.04 -22.15 -1.95
N ALA A 148 18.61 -20.89 -1.85
CA ALA A 148 19.44 -19.82 -1.31
C ALA A 148 19.77 -20.01 0.17
N MET A 149 18.82 -20.52 0.97
CA MET A 149 19.10 -20.89 2.36
C MET A 149 20.17 -21.98 2.44
N LYS A 150 20.05 -23.03 1.63
CA LYS A 150 21.04 -24.12 1.57
C LYS A 150 22.41 -23.62 1.10
N GLU A 151 22.46 -22.77 0.08
CA GLU A 151 23.70 -22.19 -0.46
C GLU A 151 24.42 -21.34 0.61
N VAL A 152 23.70 -20.47 1.32
CA VAL A 152 24.31 -19.53 2.27
C VAL A 152 24.71 -20.20 3.58
N LEU A 153 23.91 -21.16 4.06
CA LEU A 153 24.15 -21.82 5.34
C LEU A 153 25.05 -23.07 5.22
N GLY A 154 25.20 -23.64 4.03
CA GLY A 154 26.02 -24.83 3.78
C GLY A 154 25.63 -25.98 4.71
N ASP A 155 26.63 -26.61 5.34
CA ASP A 155 26.45 -27.76 6.24
C ASP A 155 25.59 -27.45 7.48
N ALA A 156 25.41 -26.17 7.84
CA ALA A 156 24.54 -25.77 8.93
C ALA A 156 23.04 -25.90 8.58
N CYS A 157 22.68 -25.96 7.30
CA CYS A 157 21.32 -26.25 6.84
C CYS A 157 21.15 -27.74 6.59
N THR A 158 20.93 -28.48 7.68
CA THR A 158 20.63 -29.91 7.61
C THR A 158 19.31 -30.16 6.86
N ASP A 159 19.11 -31.37 6.34
CA ASP A 159 17.89 -31.72 5.62
C ASP A 159 16.64 -31.55 6.51
N ASP A 160 16.74 -31.90 7.80
CA ASP A 160 15.67 -31.68 8.80
C ASP A 160 15.29 -30.18 8.94
N ILE A 161 16.28 -29.28 8.89
CA ILE A 161 16.04 -27.82 8.93
C ILE A 161 15.38 -27.36 7.63
N LEU A 162 15.89 -27.81 6.49
CA LEU A 162 15.37 -27.44 5.18
C LEU A 162 13.91 -27.90 5.01
N ASP A 163 13.60 -29.13 5.43
CA ASP A 163 12.26 -29.69 5.42
C ASP A 163 11.30 -28.93 6.35
N ALA A 164 11.76 -28.52 7.53
CA ALA A 164 10.97 -27.69 8.44
C ALA A 164 10.64 -26.32 7.82
N TRP A 165 11.61 -25.67 7.19
CA TRP A 165 11.39 -24.40 6.49
C TRP A 165 10.52 -24.54 5.24
N ALA A 166 10.64 -25.64 4.50
CA ALA A 166 9.77 -25.94 3.37
C ALA A 166 8.30 -26.11 3.81
N ALA A 167 8.07 -26.82 4.92
CA ALA A 167 6.73 -26.95 5.50
C ALA A 167 6.18 -25.60 5.97
N ALA A 168 7.01 -24.77 6.60
CA ALA A 168 6.61 -23.44 7.06
C ALA A 168 6.28 -22.50 5.89
N TYR A 169 7.08 -22.54 4.83
CA TYR A 169 6.83 -21.81 3.59
C TYR A 169 5.46 -22.14 3.01
N TRP A 170 5.16 -23.44 2.84
CA TRP A 170 3.88 -23.88 2.26
C TRP A 170 2.68 -23.59 3.16
N ALA A 171 2.85 -23.67 4.48
CA ALA A 171 1.79 -23.30 5.42
C ALA A 171 1.34 -21.83 5.24
N LEU A 172 2.28 -20.90 5.04
CA LEU A 172 1.94 -19.51 4.73
C LEU A 172 1.45 -19.33 3.29
N ALA A 173 2.09 -19.98 2.32
CA ALA A 173 1.73 -19.91 0.92
C ALA A 173 0.26 -20.31 0.69
N ASP A 174 -0.19 -21.40 1.29
CA ASP A 174 -1.56 -21.91 1.14
C ASP A 174 -2.60 -20.92 1.70
N ILE A 175 -2.31 -20.27 2.82
CA ILE A 175 -3.17 -19.21 3.39
C ILE A 175 -3.31 -18.05 2.41
N MET A 176 -2.19 -17.59 1.84
CA MET A 176 -2.17 -16.48 0.90
C MET A 176 -2.86 -16.84 -0.41
N ILE A 177 -2.57 -18.01 -0.99
CA ILE A 177 -3.20 -18.54 -2.20
C ILE A 177 -4.72 -18.62 -2.02
N ALA A 178 -5.20 -19.11 -0.88
CA ALA A 178 -6.63 -19.19 -0.60
C ALA A 178 -7.28 -17.80 -0.53
N ARG A 179 -6.61 -16.84 0.13
CA ARG A 179 -7.14 -15.47 0.24
C ARG A 179 -7.12 -14.75 -1.10
N GLU A 180 -6.03 -14.83 -1.86
CA GLU A 180 -5.92 -14.29 -3.22
C GLU A 180 -6.96 -14.91 -4.16
N GLY A 181 -7.19 -16.22 -4.08
CA GLY A 181 -8.26 -16.90 -4.79
C GLY A 181 -9.65 -16.35 -4.48
N THR A 182 -9.87 -15.84 -3.27
CA THR A 182 -11.11 -15.15 -2.89
C THR A 182 -11.18 -13.76 -3.53
N LEU A 183 -10.11 -12.98 -3.46
CA LEU A 183 -10.03 -11.65 -4.09
C LEU A 183 -10.26 -11.73 -5.62
N TYR A 184 -9.70 -12.74 -6.28
CA TYR A 184 -9.95 -12.95 -7.71
C TYR A 184 -11.41 -13.30 -8.03
N LYS A 185 -12.13 -14.00 -7.15
CA LYS A 185 -13.57 -14.24 -7.31
C LYS A 185 -14.38 -12.96 -7.12
N GLU A 186 -13.97 -12.10 -6.19
CA GLU A 186 -14.60 -10.78 -5.94
C GLU A 186 -14.42 -9.80 -7.12
N SER A 187 -13.42 -10.02 -8.00
CA SER A 187 -13.13 -9.17 -9.16
C SER A 187 -14.20 -9.15 -10.28
N GLN A 188 -15.31 -9.89 -10.12
CA GLN A 188 -16.41 -9.95 -11.11
C GLN A 188 -15.95 -10.35 -12.53
N GLY A 189 -14.98 -11.27 -12.62
CA GLY A 189 -14.44 -11.75 -13.89
C GLY A 189 -13.27 -10.93 -14.45
N TRP A 190 -12.82 -9.89 -13.73
CA TRP A 190 -11.63 -9.12 -14.09
C TRP A 190 -10.35 -9.74 -13.51
N THR A 191 -9.88 -10.81 -14.14
CA THR A 191 -8.75 -11.63 -13.65
C THR A 191 -7.43 -11.41 -14.40
N THR A 192 -7.35 -10.43 -15.30
CA THR A 192 -6.14 -10.06 -16.03
C THR A 192 -6.08 -8.55 -16.29
N TRP A 193 -4.92 -8.03 -16.71
CA TRP A 193 -4.76 -6.63 -17.10
C TRP A 193 -5.77 -6.22 -18.17
N ARG A 194 -6.47 -5.11 -17.95
CA ARG A 194 -7.38 -4.51 -18.95
C ARG A 194 -6.79 -3.25 -19.52
N GLN A 195 -7.03 -3.02 -20.80
CA GLN A 195 -6.59 -1.83 -21.52
C GLN A 195 -7.51 -0.65 -21.20
N PHE A 196 -6.92 0.44 -20.73
CA PHE A 196 -7.58 1.70 -20.48
C PHE A 196 -6.95 2.79 -21.31
N ARG A 197 -7.77 3.69 -21.84
CA ARG A 197 -7.33 4.91 -22.48
C ARG A 197 -7.20 6.02 -21.45
N VAL A 198 -6.10 6.76 -21.50
CA VAL A 198 -5.96 8.04 -20.79
C VAL A 198 -6.86 9.05 -21.49
N ALA A 199 -8.09 9.16 -21.02
CA ALA A 199 -9.10 10.03 -21.62
C ALA A 199 -8.82 11.51 -21.36
N ARG A 200 -8.20 11.82 -20.22
CA ARG A 200 -7.83 13.18 -19.84
C ARG A 200 -6.68 13.21 -18.83
N LYS A 201 -5.87 14.26 -18.87
CA LYS A 201 -4.77 14.54 -17.95
C LYS A 201 -4.96 15.94 -17.34
N VAL A 202 -5.05 16.01 -16.02
CA VAL A 202 -5.34 17.26 -15.30
C VAL A 202 -4.21 17.56 -14.34
N ARG A 203 -3.55 18.70 -14.52
CA ARG A 203 -2.52 19.18 -13.59
C ARG A 203 -3.20 19.70 -12.32
N GLU A 204 -3.03 18.98 -11.21
CA GLU A 204 -3.64 19.33 -9.92
C GLU A 204 -2.73 20.25 -9.10
N SER A 205 -1.42 20.14 -9.30
CA SER A 205 -0.40 20.95 -8.63
C SER A 205 0.91 20.93 -9.43
N ASP A 206 1.96 21.56 -8.91
CA ASP A 206 3.30 21.48 -9.51
C ASP A 206 3.88 20.07 -9.52
N GLU A 207 3.43 19.21 -8.61
CA GLU A 207 4.00 17.87 -8.42
C GLU A 207 2.99 16.75 -8.73
N ILE A 208 1.68 17.05 -8.81
CA ILE A 208 0.61 16.04 -8.93
C ILE A 208 -0.21 16.26 -10.19
N THR A 209 -0.45 15.17 -10.93
CA THR A 209 -1.31 15.15 -12.11
C THR A 209 -2.30 14.01 -12.02
N SER A 210 -3.59 14.31 -12.22
CA SER A 210 -4.66 13.33 -12.34
C SER A 210 -4.75 12.75 -13.75
N LEU A 211 -4.99 11.45 -13.85
CA LEU A 211 -5.32 10.74 -15.09
C LEU A 211 -6.74 10.21 -14.99
N ILE A 212 -7.58 10.53 -15.98
CA ILE A 212 -8.91 9.96 -16.15
C ILE A 212 -8.77 8.76 -17.09
N LEU A 213 -9.01 7.57 -16.58
CA LEU A 213 -8.81 6.30 -17.27
C LEU A 213 -10.16 5.70 -17.63
N ARG A 214 -10.42 5.51 -18.94
CA ARG A 214 -11.64 4.86 -19.44
C ARG A 214 -11.31 3.49 -20.03
N PRO A 215 -12.12 2.45 -19.76
CA PRO A 215 -11.88 1.13 -20.34
C PRO A 215 -12.06 1.19 -21.87
N VAL A 216 -11.18 0.53 -22.61
CA VAL A 216 -11.32 0.44 -24.08
C VAL A 216 -12.56 -0.37 -24.46
N GLU A 217 -12.90 -1.39 -23.67
CA GLU A 217 -13.93 -2.38 -24.01
C GLU A 217 -15.39 -1.94 -23.73
N GLY A 218 -15.68 -0.67 -23.45
CA GLY A 218 -17.05 -0.12 -23.32
C GLY A 218 -17.96 -0.71 -22.23
N LYS A 219 -17.53 -1.74 -21.49
CA LYS A 219 -18.25 -2.31 -20.35
C LYS A 219 -18.20 -1.37 -19.16
N ALA A 220 -19.29 -1.29 -18.40
CA ALA A 220 -19.33 -0.60 -17.12
C ALA A 220 -18.21 -1.12 -16.21
N LEU A 221 -17.53 -0.20 -15.54
CA LEU A 221 -16.51 -0.53 -14.55
C LEU A 221 -17.17 -1.07 -13.28
N PRO A 222 -16.59 -2.11 -12.65
CA PRO A 222 -17.04 -2.53 -11.34
C PRO A 222 -16.83 -1.38 -10.34
N SER A 223 -17.75 -1.29 -9.40
CA SER A 223 -17.62 -0.37 -8.27
C SER A 223 -16.42 -0.78 -7.39
N TYR A 224 -16.00 0.12 -6.51
CA TYR A 224 -14.92 -0.09 -5.55
C TYR A 224 -15.26 0.58 -4.23
N LYS A 225 -14.54 0.21 -3.16
CA LYS A 225 -14.70 0.84 -1.85
C LYS A 225 -13.82 2.11 -1.78
N PRO A 226 -14.34 3.27 -1.36
CA PRO A 226 -13.57 4.51 -1.37
C PRO A 226 -12.33 4.41 -0.47
N GLY A 227 -11.14 4.57 -1.05
CA GLY A 227 -9.86 4.33 -0.40
C GLY A 227 -9.01 3.23 -1.07
N GLN A 228 -9.66 2.32 -1.81
CA GLN A 228 -8.99 1.28 -2.59
C GLN A 228 -8.12 1.86 -3.72
N TYR A 229 -7.25 1.01 -4.26
CA TYR A 229 -6.32 1.34 -5.33
C TYR A 229 -6.45 0.39 -6.52
N ILE A 230 -5.85 0.81 -7.64
CA ILE A 230 -5.57 -0.03 -8.81
C ILE A 230 -4.06 -0.06 -9.05
N SER A 231 -3.56 -1.11 -9.69
CA SER A 231 -2.25 -1.09 -10.32
C SER A 231 -2.36 -0.54 -11.73
N VAL A 232 -1.43 0.35 -12.10
CA VAL A 232 -1.23 0.80 -13.49
C VAL A 232 0.11 0.29 -13.97
N ARG A 233 0.11 -0.45 -15.07
CA ARG A 233 1.27 -1.01 -15.73
C ARG A 233 1.53 -0.28 -17.05
N VAL A 234 2.77 0.18 -17.22
CA VAL A 234 3.25 0.90 -18.40
C VAL A 234 4.62 0.41 -18.80
N ASP A 235 4.93 0.53 -20.08
CA ASP A 235 6.29 0.32 -20.56
C ASP A 235 7.23 1.39 -20.01
N VAL A 236 8.39 0.94 -19.52
CA VAL A 236 9.46 1.84 -19.08
C VAL A 236 10.60 1.73 -20.08
N PRO A 237 10.80 2.72 -20.97
CA PRO A 237 11.78 2.63 -22.07
C PRO A 237 13.19 2.24 -21.61
N ARG A 238 13.59 2.67 -20.41
CA ARG A 238 14.92 2.40 -19.83
C ARG A 238 15.09 0.97 -19.30
N LEU A 239 14.01 0.28 -18.94
CA LEU A 239 14.08 -1.04 -18.29
C LEU A 239 13.79 -2.20 -19.25
N LYS A 240 13.30 -1.94 -20.47
CA LYS A 240 12.91 -2.94 -21.48
C LYS A 240 11.79 -3.92 -21.05
N TYR A 241 11.26 -3.75 -19.84
CA TYR A 241 10.13 -4.49 -19.30
C TYR A 241 9.08 -3.48 -18.80
N PRO A 242 7.78 -3.83 -18.85
CA PRO A 242 6.76 -3.00 -18.24
C PRO A 242 6.90 -3.00 -16.72
N GLN A 243 6.42 -1.95 -16.08
CA GLN A 243 6.42 -1.81 -14.63
C GLN A 243 5.04 -1.41 -14.14
N ALA A 244 4.56 -2.08 -13.09
CA ALA A 244 3.30 -1.76 -12.42
C ALA A 244 3.52 -0.98 -11.13
N ARG A 245 2.70 0.05 -10.87
CA ARG A 245 2.63 0.73 -9.56
C ARG A 245 1.19 0.95 -9.15
N GLN A 246 0.95 0.92 -7.85
CA GLN A 246 -0.36 1.10 -7.25
C GLN A 246 -0.65 2.59 -7.08
N TYR A 247 -1.86 2.97 -7.42
CA TYR A 247 -2.38 4.31 -7.26
C TYR A 247 -3.79 4.22 -6.68
N SER A 248 -4.03 4.91 -5.57
CA SER A 248 -5.38 5.04 -5.02
C SER A 248 -6.30 5.63 -6.06
N LEU A 249 -7.49 5.06 -6.15
CA LEU A 249 -8.59 5.68 -6.87
C LEU A 249 -8.91 6.97 -6.11
N SER A 250 -8.85 8.11 -6.79
CA SER A 250 -8.87 9.43 -6.16
C SER A 250 -10.21 10.15 -6.28
N ASP A 251 -11.25 9.46 -6.75
CA ASP A 251 -12.62 9.96 -6.92
C ASP A 251 -13.66 9.05 -6.24
N ALA A 252 -14.93 9.45 -6.25
CA ALA A 252 -16.00 8.52 -5.88
C ALA A 252 -16.14 7.36 -6.88
N PRO A 253 -16.70 6.20 -6.50
CA PRO A 253 -16.99 5.11 -7.42
C PRO A 253 -17.86 5.54 -8.60
N ARG A 254 -17.42 5.19 -9.81
CA ARG A 254 -18.11 5.50 -11.07
C ARG A 254 -18.04 4.31 -12.01
N SER A 255 -19.05 4.19 -12.87
CA SER A 255 -19.14 3.13 -13.87
C SER A 255 -18.42 3.46 -15.18
N ASP A 256 -18.06 4.72 -15.42
CA ASP A 256 -17.55 5.20 -16.72
C ASP A 256 -16.05 5.46 -16.76
N TYR A 257 -15.42 5.80 -15.62
CA TYR A 257 -13.97 5.98 -15.53
C TYR A 257 -13.42 5.68 -14.13
N TYR A 258 -12.11 5.42 -14.08
CA TYR A 258 -11.31 5.52 -12.88
C TYR A 258 -10.43 6.77 -12.93
N ARG A 259 -10.23 7.43 -11.80
CA ARG A 259 -9.29 8.55 -11.67
C ARG A 259 -8.20 8.16 -10.70
N ILE A 260 -6.96 8.35 -11.12
CA ILE A 260 -5.78 8.27 -10.26
C ILE A 260 -5.09 9.62 -10.27
N SER A 261 -4.33 9.92 -9.22
CA SER A 261 -3.58 11.19 -9.13
C SER A 261 -2.17 10.92 -8.69
N VAL A 262 -1.24 11.20 -9.59
CA VAL A 262 0.14 10.71 -9.54
C VAL A 262 1.04 11.86 -9.14
N LYS A 263 1.78 11.70 -8.04
CA LYS A 263 2.91 12.58 -7.74
C LYS A 263 4.14 12.19 -8.55
N LYS A 264 4.81 13.17 -9.17
CA LYS A 264 6.09 12.97 -9.84
C LYS A 264 7.20 12.74 -8.80
N GLU A 265 7.89 11.60 -8.89
CA GLU A 265 9.03 11.29 -8.03
C GLU A 265 10.32 11.51 -8.82
N SER A 266 10.76 12.75 -8.91
CA SER A 266 11.85 13.15 -9.82
C SER A 266 13.22 12.56 -9.49
N GLY A 267 13.42 12.03 -8.27
CA GLY A 267 14.74 11.60 -7.79
C GLY A 267 15.77 12.73 -7.80
N LEU A 268 16.90 12.52 -7.14
CA LEU A 268 18.12 13.27 -7.48
C LEU A 268 18.96 12.28 -8.27
N ASP A 269 19.45 12.68 -9.45
CA ASP A 269 20.26 11.92 -10.42
C ASP A 269 20.65 10.48 -9.99
N PRO A 270 20.11 9.40 -10.58
CA PRO A 270 20.42 8.03 -10.16
C PRO A 270 21.90 7.62 -10.25
N TRP A 271 22.74 8.41 -10.92
CA TRP A 271 24.18 8.18 -11.03
C TRP A 271 25.02 9.25 -10.32
N GLY A 272 24.37 10.22 -9.69
CA GLY A 272 25.01 11.29 -8.96
C GLY A 272 25.53 10.78 -7.61
N PRO A 273 26.79 11.03 -7.23
CA PRO A 273 27.35 10.58 -5.95
C PRO A 273 26.66 11.17 -4.70
N GLY A 274 25.71 12.12 -4.86
CA GLY A 274 24.89 12.70 -3.80
C GLY A 274 23.39 12.33 -3.86
N ALA A 275 23.01 11.39 -4.73
CA ALA A 275 21.62 11.04 -4.99
C ALA A 275 20.99 10.27 -3.83
N LYS A 276 20.24 10.99 -2.99
CA LYS A 276 19.54 10.36 -1.85
C LYS A 276 18.44 9.38 -2.28
N ARG A 277 17.92 9.47 -3.51
CA ARG A 277 16.80 8.66 -4.03
C ARG A 277 16.84 8.52 -5.55
N HIS A 278 16.65 7.30 -6.05
CA HIS A 278 16.43 7.02 -7.47
C HIS A 278 15.11 7.66 -7.96
N PRO A 279 15.03 8.25 -9.18
CA PRO A 279 13.76 8.71 -9.76
C PRO A 279 12.76 7.56 -9.87
N GLY A 280 11.48 7.83 -9.58
CA GLY A 280 10.41 6.87 -9.77
C GLY A 280 10.14 6.65 -11.25
N TYR A 281 10.45 5.47 -11.79
CA TYR A 281 10.27 5.18 -13.21
C TYR A 281 8.84 5.46 -13.70
N VAL A 282 7.84 4.79 -13.11
CA VAL A 282 6.45 4.87 -13.59
C VAL A 282 5.85 6.26 -13.41
N SER A 283 6.10 6.95 -12.29
CA SER A 283 5.56 8.30 -12.10
C SER A 283 6.12 9.30 -13.10
N ASN A 284 7.40 9.21 -13.47
CA ASN A 284 7.97 10.05 -14.52
C ASN A 284 7.44 9.67 -15.91
N VAL A 285 7.25 8.38 -16.23
CA VAL A 285 6.60 7.96 -17.49
C VAL A 285 5.19 8.56 -17.59
N LEU A 286 4.37 8.41 -16.55
CA LEU A 286 3.00 8.93 -16.53
C LEU A 286 2.94 10.46 -16.63
N HIS A 287 3.94 11.18 -16.12
CA HIS A 287 4.04 12.64 -16.21
C HIS A 287 4.58 13.14 -17.55
N ASP A 288 5.67 12.57 -18.04
CA ASP A 288 6.45 13.17 -19.12
C ASP A 288 6.22 12.52 -20.48
N ILE A 289 5.85 11.23 -20.49
CA ILE A 289 5.75 10.43 -21.72
C ILE A 289 4.28 10.17 -22.07
N THR A 290 3.48 9.74 -21.10
CA THR A 290 2.07 9.40 -21.31
C THR A 290 1.23 10.63 -21.63
N LYS A 291 0.49 10.56 -22.73
CA LYS A 291 -0.40 11.61 -23.25
C LYS A 291 -1.85 11.17 -23.20
N GLU A 292 -2.76 12.14 -23.35
CA GLU A 292 -4.16 11.84 -23.61
C GLU A 292 -4.28 11.04 -24.91
N GLY A 293 -5.13 10.03 -24.92
CA GLY A 293 -5.28 9.08 -26.02
C GLY A 293 -4.42 7.82 -25.89
N ASP A 294 -3.33 7.85 -25.12
CA ASP A 294 -2.47 6.67 -24.93
C ASP A 294 -3.20 5.56 -24.14
N LEU A 295 -2.70 4.34 -24.29
CA LEU A 295 -3.19 3.18 -23.57
C LEU A 295 -2.29 2.83 -22.39
N VAL A 296 -2.91 2.40 -21.30
CA VAL A 296 -2.25 1.85 -20.12
C VAL A 296 -2.98 0.58 -19.69
N GLU A 297 -2.26 -0.31 -19.02
CA GLU A 297 -2.84 -1.52 -18.45
C GLU A 297 -3.22 -1.29 -16.99
N VAL A 298 -4.42 -1.73 -16.62
CA VAL A 298 -5.01 -1.49 -15.29
C VAL A 298 -5.44 -2.81 -14.67
N SER A 299 -5.23 -2.94 -13.35
CA SER A 299 -5.77 -4.05 -12.56
C SER A 299 -7.21 -3.78 -12.08
N HIS A 300 -7.90 -4.83 -11.63
CA HIS A 300 -9.11 -4.63 -10.82
C HIS A 300 -8.78 -3.85 -9.52
N PRO A 301 -9.77 -3.15 -8.92
CA PRO A 301 -9.59 -2.50 -7.63
C PRO A 301 -9.26 -3.49 -6.51
N CYS A 302 -8.29 -3.14 -5.67
CA CYS A 302 -7.86 -3.91 -4.49
C CYS A 302 -7.60 -2.98 -3.30
N GLY A 303 -7.42 -3.55 -2.11
CA GLY A 303 -7.02 -2.83 -0.90
C GLY A 303 -7.99 -3.04 0.26
N ASP A 304 -7.44 -3.02 1.47
CA ASP A 304 -8.14 -3.19 2.75
C ASP A 304 -8.35 -1.87 3.51
N PHE A 305 -7.78 -0.76 3.03
CA PHE A 305 -8.09 0.58 3.49
C PHE A 305 -9.26 1.19 2.72
N PHE A 306 -10.40 1.38 3.38
CA PHE A 306 -11.56 2.03 2.78
C PHE A 306 -12.55 2.61 3.80
N LEU A 307 -13.45 3.48 3.33
CA LEU A 307 -14.57 4.01 4.10
C LEU A 307 -15.44 2.89 4.67
N SER A 308 -15.65 2.86 5.99
CA SER A 308 -16.34 1.75 6.65
C SER A 308 -17.84 1.75 6.43
N SER A 309 -18.45 2.92 6.31
CA SER A 309 -19.87 3.05 5.99
C SER A 309 -20.15 4.42 5.38
N THR A 310 -20.92 4.44 4.30
CA THR A 310 -21.49 5.67 3.72
C THR A 310 -22.65 6.21 4.55
N GLU A 311 -23.32 5.35 5.32
CA GLU A 311 -24.52 5.67 6.11
C GLU A 311 -24.21 6.09 7.55
N ALA A 312 -22.93 6.10 7.95
CA ALA A 312 -22.53 6.48 9.29
C ALA A 312 -22.86 7.95 9.59
N SER A 313 -23.46 8.21 10.75
CA SER A 313 -23.79 9.57 11.21
C SER A 313 -22.74 10.20 12.13
N HIS A 314 -21.85 9.39 12.73
CA HIS A 314 -20.78 9.88 13.60
C HIS A 314 -19.68 10.60 12.80
N PRO A 315 -18.93 11.54 13.40
CA PRO A 315 -17.97 12.35 12.67
C PRO A 315 -16.86 11.55 11.97
N ILE A 316 -16.26 12.18 10.97
CA ILE A 316 -15.08 11.68 10.25
C ILE A 316 -14.03 12.77 10.11
N VAL A 317 -12.78 12.43 10.42
CA VAL A 317 -11.62 13.30 10.25
C VAL A 317 -10.67 12.67 9.24
N LEU A 318 -10.44 13.38 8.13
CA LEU A 318 -9.59 12.97 7.02
C LEU A 318 -8.24 13.71 7.12
N LEU A 319 -7.18 13.02 7.56
CA LEU A 319 -5.85 13.57 7.79
C LEU A 319 -4.88 13.15 6.68
N SER A 320 -4.48 14.06 5.80
CA SER A 320 -3.53 13.74 4.73
C SER A 320 -2.32 14.64 4.66
N ALA A 321 -1.21 14.10 4.16
CA ALA A 321 -0.01 14.86 3.83
C ALA A 321 0.49 14.55 2.41
N GLY A 322 0.69 15.58 1.59
CA GLY A 322 1.14 15.45 0.21
C GLY A 322 0.22 14.58 -0.64
N VAL A 323 0.78 13.64 -1.42
CA VAL A 323 -0.02 12.73 -2.27
C VAL A 323 -0.90 11.75 -1.46
N GLY A 324 -0.70 11.68 -0.14
CA GLY A 324 -1.60 11.07 0.85
C GLY A 324 -3.07 11.48 0.72
N VAL A 325 -3.34 12.62 0.08
CA VAL A 325 -4.69 13.14 -0.14
C VAL A 325 -5.55 12.25 -1.05
N THR A 326 -4.93 11.42 -1.89
CA THR A 326 -5.63 10.72 -2.98
C THR A 326 -6.73 9.76 -2.53
N PRO A 327 -6.52 8.79 -1.63
CA PRO A 327 -7.59 7.92 -1.16
C PRO A 327 -8.61 8.68 -0.30
N LEU A 328 -8.17 9.72 0.42
CA LEU A 328 -9.07 10.56 1.22
C LEU A 328 -9.97 11.41 0.35
N MET A 329 -9.53 11.77 -0.86
CA MET A 329 -10.37 12.44 -1.85
C MET A 329 -11.47 11.51 -2.37
N SER A 330 -11.18 10.23 -2.56
CA SER A 330 -12.20 9.23 -2.91
C SER A 330 -13.25 9.09 -1.80
N ILE A 331 -12.80 8.99 -0.55
CA ILE A 331 -13.67 8.95 0.62
C ILE A 331 -14.52 10.23 0.70
N LEU A 332 -13.89 11.41 0.62
CA LEU A 332 -14.56 12.69 0.69
C LEU A 332 -15.64 12.80 -0.39
N ASN A 333 -15.27 12.57 -1.66
CA ASN A 333 -16.19 12.67 -2.78
C ASN A 333 -17.37 11.72 -2.63
N THR A 334 -17.14 10.50 -2.12
CA THR A 334 -18.22 9.53 -1.89
C THR A 334 -19.19 9.99 -0.80
N ILE A 335 -18.69 10.50 0.33
CA ILE A 335 -19.54 11.00 1.42
C ILE A 335 -20.33 12.24 0.97
N THR A 336 -19.73 13.09 0.13
CA THR A 336 -20.35 14.31 -0.39
C THR A 336 -21.16 14.10 -1.68
N ASP A 337 -21.26 12.87 -2.18
CA ASP A 337 -22.08 12.56 -3.36
C ASP A 337 -23.58 12.65 -3.02
N SER A 338 -23.94 12.35 -1.76
CA SER A 338 -25.30 12.54 -1.23
C SER A 338 -25.50 13.96 -0.68
N PRO A 339 -26.39 14.79 -1.28
CA PRO A 339 -26.66 16.14 -0.79
C PRO A 339 -27.28 16.18 0.61
N SER A 340 -27.89 15.10 1.07
CA SER A 340 -28.53 15.00 2.39
C SER A 340 -27.59 14.55 3.50
N ASN A 341 -26.30 14.31 3.21
CA ASN A 341 -25.34 13.86 4.21
C ASN A 341 -25.22 14.85 5.38
N GLN A 342 -25.51 14.38 6.59
CA GLN A 342 -25.41 15.15 7.84
C GLN A 342 -24.16 14.80 8.67
N ARG A 343 -23.36 13.83 8.23
CA ARG A 343 -22.13 13.42 8.92
C ARG A 343 -21.18 14.61 9.03
N LYS A 344 -20.68 14.92 10.24
CA LYS A 344 -19.65 15.97 10.40
C LYS A 344 -18.33 15.51 9.75
N ILE A 345 -17.76 16.35 8.88
CA ILE A 345 -16.53 16.04 8.13
C ILE A 345 -15.50 17.11 8.45
N HIS A 346 -14.30 16.71 8.87
CA HIS A 346 -13.15 17.61 8.87
C HIS A 346 -12.07 17.08 7.94
N PHE A 347 -11.79 17.82 6.87
CA PHE A 347 -10.69 17.56 5.96
C PHE A 347 -9.46 18.37 6.36
N ILE A 348 -8.40 17.68 6.80
CA ILE A 348 -7.17 18.30 7.29
C ILE A 348 -6.02 17.84 6.39
N HIS A 349 -5.41 18.80 5.68
CA HIS A 349 -4.40 18.49 4.68
C HIS A 349 -3.13 19.33 4.83
N GLY A 350 -1.98 18.64 4.86
CA GLY A 350 -0.65 19.21 4.95
C GLY A 350 0.09 19.14 3.62
N SER A 351 0.67 20.26 3.21
CA SER A 351 1.50 20.35 2.00
C SER A 351 2.77 21.17 2.28
N ARG A 352 3.77 21.06 1.38
CA ARG A 352 5.02 21.83 1.51
C ARG A 352 4.77 23.30 1.22
N SER A 353 4.14 23.61 0.10
CA SER A 353 3.71 24.94 -0.34
C SER A 353 2.32 24.85 -0.97
N SER A 354 1.69 26.00 -1.24
CA SER A 354 0.38 26.07 -1.89
C SER A 354 0.41 25.50 -3.31
N GLN A 355 1.51 25.71 -4.03
CA GLN A 355 1.69 25.22 -5.40
C GLN A 355 1.86 23.70 -5.46
N ALA A 356 2.32 23.07 -4.38
CA ALA A 356 2.43 21.61 -4.29
C ALA A 356 1.10 20.93 -3.90
N ARG A 357 0.12 21.68 -3.38
CA ARG A 357 -1.16 21.14 -2.91
C ARG A 357 -2.11 20.87 -4.08
N ALA A 358 -2.53 19.61 -4.20
CA ALA A 358 -3.59 19.22 -5.13
C ALA A 358 -4.99 19.50 -4.57
N PHE A 359 -5.98 19.65 -5.46
CA PHE A 359 -7.42 19.69 -5.16
C PHE A 359 -7.94 20.85 -4.29
N LYS A 360 -7.20 21.95 -4.16
CA LYS A 360 -7.61 23.10 -3.33
C LYS A 360 -9.02 23.57 -3.65
N ASP A 361 -9.27 23.91 -4.92
CA ASP A 361 -10.53 24.54 -5.35
C ASP A 361 -11.72 23.58 -5.18
N HIS A 362 -11.51 22.29 -5.46
CA HIS A 362 -12.53 21.25 -5.29
C HIS A 362 -12.95 21.11 -3.83
N VAL A 363 -11.99 21.01 -2.91
CA VAL A 363 -12.27 20.86 -1.48
C VAL A 363 -12.94 22.12 -0.90
N GLN A 364 -12.50 23.30 -1.31
CA GLN A 364 -13.14 24.57 -0.88
C GLN A 364 -14.55 24.73 -1.46
N ALA A 365 -14.82 24.24 -2.68
CA ALA A 365 -16.16 24.22 -3.24
C ALA A 365 -17.10 23.29 -2.44
N LEU A 366 -16.60 22.13 -1.99
CA LEU A 366 -17.35 21.22 -1.12
C LEU A 366 -17.63 21.85 0.25
N GLU A 367 -16.64 22.49 0.88
CA GLU A 367 -16.83 23.18 2.17
C GLU A 367 -17.92 24.27 2.10
N LYS A 368 -17.95 25.05 1.00
CA LYS A 368 -19.02 26.05 0.78
C LYS A 368 -20.40 25.42 0.58
N LYS A 369 -20.46 24.20 0.04
CA LYS A 369 -21.71 23.49 -0.26
C LYS A 369 -22.27 22.76 0.97
N PHE A 370 -21.42 22.24 1.84
CA PHE A 370 -21.81 21.40 2.97
C PHE A 370 -21.52 22.10 4.30
N HIS A 371 -22.56 22.56 5.00
CA HIS A 371 -22.45 23.29 6.28
C HIS A 371 -21.85 22.45 7.43
N ASN A 372 -21.82 21.13 7.26
CA ASN A 372 -21.25 20.13 8.18
C ASN A 372 -19.82 19.70 7.79
N MET A 373 -19.19 20.39 6.85
CA MET A 373 -17.81 20.17 6.43
C MET A 373 -16.92 21.33 6.85
N GLN A 374 -15.73 21.03 7.36
CA GLN A 374 -14.67 21.97 7.68
C GLN A 374 -13.37 21.56 6.98
N VAL A 375 -12.57 22.54 6.58
CA VAL A 375 -11.27 22.35 5.94
C VAL A 375 -10.18 23.08 6.71
N THR A 376 -9.13 22.35 7.09
CA THR A 376 -7.91 22.95 7.64
C THR A 376 -6.71 22.61 6.78
N PHE A 377 -5.98 23.65 6.36
CA PHE A 377 -4.80 23.51 5.52
C PHE A 377 -3.55 23.88 6.31
N PHE A 378 -2.59 22.97 6.32
CA PHE A 378 -1.24 23.20 6.84
C PHE A 378 -0.26 23.39 5.68
N ILE A 379 0.55 24.46 5.75
CA ILE A 379 1.65 24.69 4.81
C ILE A 379 2.96 24.83 5.58
N SER A 380 3.95 24.01 5.22
CA SER A 380 5.25 24.01 5.90
C SER A 380 6.13 25.21 5.52
N THR A 381 6.12 25.61 4.25
CA THR A 381 6.91 26.70 3.69
C THR A 381 6.00 27.59 2.83
N PRO A 382 5.20 28.47 3.45
CA PRO A 382 4.38 29.43 2.71
C PRO A 382 5.27 30.44 1.99
N SER A 383 4.87 30.84 0.79
CA SER A 383 5.46 31.95 0.04
C SER A 383 4.90 33.29 0.51
N ASP A 384 5.56 34.38 0.14
CA ASP A 384 5.09 35.74 0.47
C ASP A 384 3.75 36.11 -0.19
N HIS A 385 3.33 35.33 -1.20
CA HIS A 385 2.05 35.49 -1.88
C HIS A 385 0.91 34.68 -1.22
N ASP A 386 1.22 33.76 -0.31
CA ASP A 386 0.22 32.92 0.34
C ASP A 386 -0.49 33.70 1.46
N GLN A 387 -1.83 33.75 1.40
CA GLN A 387 -2.64 34.47 2.37
C GLN A 387 -3.16 33.54 3.49
N PRO A 388 -2.88 33.83 4.77
CA PRO A 388 -3.51 33.15 5.90
C PRO A 388 -5.04 33.26 5.85
N GLY A 389 -5.74 32.17 6.16
CA GLY A 389 -7.20 32.07 6.10
C GLY A 389 -7.79 31.84 4.71
N VAL A 390 -6.97 31.93 3.64
CA VAL A 390 -7.40 31.70 2.25
C VAL A 390 -6.59 30.57 1.62
N ASP A 391 -5.26 30.71 1.62
CA ASP A 391 -4.34 29.73 1.08
C ASP A 391 -3.93 28.70 2.12
N TYR A 392 -3.89 29.05 3.41
CA TYR A 392 -3.65 28.11 4.48
C TYR A 392 -4.22 28.58 5.81
N HIS A 393 -4.46 27.64 6.72
CA HIS A 393 -5.05 27.90 8.03
C HIS A 393 -4.01 27.83 9.16
N ARG A 394 -2.94 27.03 8.96
CA ARG A 394 -1.87 26.82 9.94
C ARG A 394 -0.51 26.71 9.23
N ARG A 395 0.53 27.29 9.85
CA ARG A 395 1.93 27.17 9.36
C ARG A 395 2.63 25.98 10.01
N GLY A 396 3.44 25.28 9.22
CA GLY A 396 4.22 24.11 9.62
C GLY A 396 3.63 22.80 9.10
N ARG A 397 4.19 21.69 9.58
CA ARG A 397 3.58 20.35 9.41
C ARG A 397 2.29 20.27 10.23
N ILE A 398 1.40 19.33 9.88
CA ILE A 398 0.22 19.04 10.69
C ILE A 398 0.67 18.70 12.11
N ASP A 399 0.07 19.39 13.06
CA ASP A 399 0.31 19.22 14.48
C ASP A 399 -1.05 19.24 15.18
N LEU A 400 -1.46 18.09 15.70
CA LEU A 400 -2.76 17.95 16.34
C LEU A 400 -2.88 18.79 17.62
N GLN A 401 -1.76 19.25 18.21
CA GLN A 401 -1.79 20.18 19.36
C GLN A 401 -2.30 21.57 18.99
N LYS A 402 -2.24 21.94 17.71
CA LYS A 402 -2.76 23.21 17.18
C LYS A 402 -4.23 23.13 16.72
N LEU A 403 -4.86 21.99 16.97
CA LEU A 403 -6.25 21.70 16.61
C LEU A 403 -7.08 21.53 17.87
N ASP A 404 -8.28 22.08 17.82
CA ASP A 404 -9.23 21.99 18.92
C ASP A 404 -9.73 20.55 19.09
N HIS A 405 -9.88 20.13 20.35
CA HIS A 405 -10.33 18.78 20.70
C HIS A 405 -11.72 18.46 20.13
N SER A 406 -12.63 19.42 20.21
CA SER A 406 -14.05 19.24 19.97
C SER A 406 -14.46 19.74 18.58
N ALA A 407 -14.04 20.95 18.23
CA ALA A 407 -14.36 21.59 16.97
C ALA A 407 -13.60 20.94 15.80
N ASP A 408 -12.29 20.74 15.93
CA ASP A 408 -11.49 20.23 14.82
C ASP A 408 -11.43 18.69 14.80
N LEU A 409 -11.27 18.04 15.95
CA LEU A 409 -11.06 16.59 16.00
C LEU A 409 -12.29 15.79 16.39
N HIS A 410 -13.37 16.45 16.80
CA HIS A 410 -14.63 15.83 17.20
C HIS A 410 -14.45 14.71 18.23
N LEU A 411 -13.51 14.88 19.17
CA LEU A 411 -13.17 13.85 20.15
C LEU A 411 -14.23 13.66 21.23
N ASP A 412 -15.20 14.57 21.33
CA ASP A 412 -16.38 14.43 22.20
C ASP A 412 -17.32 13.31 21.74
N ASP A 413 -17.29 12.94 20.45
CA ASP A 413 -18.00 11.76 19.96
C ASP A 413 -17.02 10.56 19.97
N PRO A 414 -17.22 9.56 20.86
CA PRO A 414 -16.33 8.41 20.96
C PRO A 414 -16.40 7.51 19.73
N ARG A 415 -17.29 7.77 18.77
CA ARG A 415 -17.43 7.05 17.49
C ARG A 415 -16.70 7.75 16.34
N THR A 416 -16.10 8.93 16.57
CA THR A 416 -15.35 9.64 15.51
C THR A 416 -14.26 8.75 14.92
N GLU A 417 -14.24 8.65 13.60
CA GLU A 417 -13.26 7.87 12.84
C GLU A 417 -12.20 8.78 12.21
N PHE A 418 -10.96 8.30 12.21
CA PHE A 418 -9.80 8.99 11.66
C PHE A 418 -9.23 8.19 10.50
N TYR A 419 -9.15 8.81 9.33
CA TYR A 419 -8.52 8.24 8.14
C TYR A 419 -7.25 9.02 7.84
N ILE A 420 -6.11 8.34 7.85
CA ILE A 420 -4.80 8.97 7.79
C ILE A 420 -4.00 8.42 6.62
N CYS A 421 -3.48 9.28 5.75
CA CYS A 421 -2.62 8.84 4.67
C CYS A 421 -1.54 9.88 4.33
N GLY A 422 -0.29 9.43 4.23
CA GLY A 422 0.87 10.28 3.97
C GLY A 422 2.18 9.56 4.22
N PRO A 423 3.30 10.28 4.34
CA PRO A 423 4.58 9.67 4.70
C PRO A 423 4.51 8.94 6.05
N GLU A 424 5.26 7.85 6.20
CA GLU A 424 5.26 7.01 7.40
C GLU A 424 5.46 7.79 8.71
N SER A 425 6.45 8.69 8.73
CA SER A 425 6.74 9.52 9.91
C SER A 425 5.55 10.42 10.30
N PHE A 426 4.76 10.87 9.31
CA PHE A 426 3.55 11.64 9.56
C PHE A 426 2.46 10.74 10.15
N MET A 427 2.18 9.60 9.54
CA MET A 427 1.11 8.71 9.99
C MET A 427 1.35 8.18 11.40
N THR A 428 2.58 7.76 11.69
CA THR A 428 2.99 7.26 13.01
C THR A 428 2.92 8.33 14.09
N GLN A 429 3.22 9.59 13.74
CA GLN A 429 3.05 10.73 14.63
C GLN A 429 1.56 11.02 14.90
N MET A 430 0.72 11.01 13.86
CA MET A 430 -0.73 11.26 14.02
C MET A 430 -1.39 10.16 14.84
N GLU A 431 -1.09 8.89 14.57
CA GLU A 431 -1.57 7.75 15.34
C GLU A 431 -1.18 7.86 16.81
N GLY A 432 0.11 8.13 17.09
CA GLY A 432 0.59 8.30 18.45
C GLY A 432 -0.12 9.45 19.18
N SER A 433 -0.31 10.58 18.51
CA SER A 433 -0.99 11.75 19.09
C SER A 433 -2.48 11.51 19.33
N LEU A 434 -3.16 10.75 18.48
CA LEU A 434 -4.58 10.40 18.68
C LEU A 434 -4.73 9.39 19.83
N LYS A 435 -3.86 8.38 19.90
CA LYS A 435 -3.83 7.41 21.01
C LYS A 435 -3.56 8.09 22.35
N ALA A 436 -2.64 9.05 22.40
CA ALA A 436 -2.38 9.86 23.60
C ALA A 436 -3.60 10.69 24.06
N ARG A 437 -4.59 10.87 23.19
CA ARG A 437 -5.87 11.54 23.47
C ARG A 437 -7.03 10.56 23.68
N GLY A 438 -6.74 9.27 23.88
CA GLY A 438 -7.75 8.25 24.16
C GLY A 438 -8.48 7.70 22.94
N VAL A 439 -8.01 7.97 21.71
CA VAL A 439 -8.61 7.38 20.51
C VAL A 439 -8.22 5.91 20.39
N GLY A 440 -9.22 5.02 20.32
CA GLY A 440 -9.04 3.59 20.09
C GLY A 440 -8.45 3.29 18.71
N GLY A 441 -7.55 2.30 18.62
CA GLY A 441 -6.86 1.96 17.36
C GLY A 441 -7.74 1.33 16.29
N ASP A 442 -8.95 0.90 16.66
CA ASP A 442 -10.04 0.48 15.76
C ASP A 442 -10.66 1.66 14.99
N ARG A 443 -10.62 2.86 15.58
CA ARG A 443 -11.12 4.11 14.96
C ARG A 443 -10.06 4.85 14.13
N ILE A 444 -8.81 4.41 14.18
CA ILE A 444 -7.70 4.99 13.41
C ILE A 444 -7.36 4.06 12.24
N LYS A 445 -7.63 4.52 11.02
CA LYS A 445 -7.39 3.79 9.77
C LYS A 445 -6.26 4.47 9.01
N MET A 446 -5.29 3.70 8.54
CA MET A 446 -4.10 4.23 7.89
C MET A 446 -3.75 3.43 6.64
N GLU A 447 -3.23 4.12 5.62
CA GLU A 447 -2.73 3.53 4.37
C GLU A 447 -1.31 4.03 4.07
N LEU A 448 -0.37 3.11 3.86
CA LEU A 448 1.03 3.44 3.60
C LEU A 448 1.36 3.38 2.11
N PHE A 449 1.77 4.51 1.55
CA PHE A 449 2.37 4.56 0.22
C PHE A 449 3.84 4.13 0.26
N GLY A 450 4.11 2.86 0.00
CA GLY A 450 5.47 2.37 -0.14
C GLY A 450 5.59 0.87 -0.30
N THR A 451 6.78 0.41 -0.65
CA THR A 451 7.16 -1.02 -0.65
C THR A 451 7.67 -1.45 0.73
N GLY A 452 6.99 -0.97 1.80
CA GLY A 452 7.31 -1.07 3.24
C GLY A 452 8.79 -1.14 3.60
N GLY A 453 9.37 0.03 3.89
CA GLY A 453 10.74 0.14 4.32
C GLY A 453 10.87 0.59 5.77
N VAL A 454 11.75 -0.07 6.51
CA VAL A 454 12.25 0.43 7.81
C VAL A 454 13.15 1.65 7.53
N PRO A 455 12.94 2.81 8.17
CA PRO A 455 13.90 3.91 8.13
C PRO A 455 15.20 3.53 8.84
N HIS A 456 16.33 3.83 8.21
CA HIS A 456 17.60 3.98 8.91
C HIS A 456 17.49 5.16 9.89
N ASN A 457 17.70 4.89 11.17
CA ASN A 457 18.35 5.86 12.04
C ASN A 457 19.86 5.64 11.96
#